data_AF-A0A9E4J347-F1
#
_entry.id   AF-A0A9E4J347-F1
#
_cell.length_a   1.000
_cell.length_b   1.000
_cell.length_c   1.000
_cell.angle_alpha   90.00
_cell.angle_beta   90.00
_cell.angle_gamma   90.00
#
_symmetry.space_group_name_H-M   'P 1'
#
loop_
_entity.id
_entity.type
_entity.pdbx_description
1 polymer ?
#
loop_
_entity_poly.entity_id
_entity_poly.type
_entity_poly.pdbx_seq_one_letter_code
_entity_poly.pdbx_strand_id
1 'polypeptide(L)'
;MQKAKETILVPTPVLSEVLVHADEAGPGYLQILHRTARLRIVPFGERAAVELAVMTRAALEKGDLRAGTSATRAKLKFDRQIIAIARVEGERTIYSDDGDMKTLAEGTELNVIQTSELAQPNASQSELLFDVDSAQDDGDDY
;
A
#
# COMPACT_ATOMS: atom_id res chain seq x y z
N MET A 1 14.64 8.86 24.17
CA MET A 1 14.96 7.82 23.17
C MET A 1 14.62 8.34 21.79
N GLN A 2 15.57 8.28 20.85
CA GLN A 2 15.35 8.68 19.46
C GLN A 2 14.33 7.70 18.85
N LYS A 3 13.15 8.16 18.42
CA LYS A 3 12.21 7.31 17.66
C LYS A 3 12.97 6.77 16.44
N ALA A 4 13.03 5.45 16.29
CA ALA A 4 13.57 4.83 15.08
C ALA A 4 12.85 5.45 13.87
N LYS A 5 13.62 5.95 12.90
CA LYS A 5 13.05 6.47 11.66
C LYS A 5 12.69 5.26 10.81
N GLU A 6 11.50 4.71 11.03
CA GLU A 6 10.97 3.62 10.21
C GLU A 6 10.66 4.13 8.80
N THR A 7 10.98 3.29 7.81
CA THR A 7 10.73 3.53 6.38
C THR A 7 9.59 2.64 5.93
N ILE A 8 8.59 3.21 5.28
CA ILE A 8 7.48 2.49 4.67
C ILE A 8 7.88 2.12 3.24
N LEU A 9 7.72 0.86 2.90
CA LEU A 9 7.95 0.37 1.54
C LEU A 9 6.67 0.52 0.71
N VAL A 10 6.82 0.99 -0.51
CA VAL A 10 5.73 1.16 -1.48
C VAL A 10 6.00 0.22 -2.65
N PRO A 11 5.36 -0.95 -2.71
CA PRO A 11 5.53 -1.89 -3.82
C PRO A 11 5.13 -1.26 -5.16
N THR A 12 5.85 -1.54 -6.25
CA THR A 12 5.49 -1.01 -7.57
C THR A 12 4.10 -1.40 -8.08
N PRO A 13 3.49 -2.56 -7.71
CA PRO A 13 2.08 -2.81 -8.00
C PRO A 13 1.15 -1.77 -7.36
N VAL A 14 1.41 -1.38 -6.11
CA VAL A 14 0.66 -0.32 -5.40
C VAL A 14 0.91 1.03 -6.04
N LEU A 15 2.15 1.33 -6.43
CA LEU A 15 2.46 2.56 -7.17
C LEU A 15 1.64 2.66 -8.46
N SER A 16 1.55 1.57 -9.23
CA SER A 16 0.73 1.54 -10.45
C SER A 16 -0.73 1.86 -10.16
N GLU A 17 -1.29 1.29 -9.10
CA GLU A 17 -2.67 1.54 -8.69
C GLU A 17 -2.88 3.00 -8.27
N VAL A 18 -1.98 3.56 -7.45
CA VAL A 18 -2.02 4.97 -7.04
C VAL A 18 -1.98 5.89 -8.26
N LEU A 19 -1.10 5.63 -9.22
CA LEU A 19 -0.97 6.47 -10.42
C LEU A 19 -2.20 6.40 -11.33
N VAL A 20 -2.87 5.24 -11.42
CA VAL A 20 -4.15 5.13 -12.15
C VAL A 20 -5.24 5.96 -11.49
N HIS A 21 -5.34 5.93 -10.16
CA HIS A 21 -6.36 6.70 -9.42
C HIS A 21 -6.06 8.19 -9.34
N ALA A 22 -4.78 8.57 -9.40
CA ALA A 22 -4.34 9.96 -9.34
C ALA A 22 -4.61 10.74 -10.64
N ASP A 23 -4.88 10.06 -11.76
CA ASP A 23 -5.12 10.66 -13.07
C ASP A 23 -4.06 11.74 -13.42
N GLU A 24 -4.46 12.98 -13.75
CA GLU A 24 -3.56 14.08 -14.08
C GLU A 24 -2.61 14.47 -12.92
N ALA A 25 -2.96 14.16 -11.67
CA ALA A 25 -2.13 14.44 -10.50
C ALA A 25 -1.00 13.41 -10.30
N GLY A 26 -0.95 12.33 -11.10
CA GLY A 26 0.04 11.25 -10.99
C GLY A 26 1.50 11.72 -10.86
N PRO A 27 2.00 12.64 -11.71
CA PRO A 27 3.35 13.18 -11.58
C PRO A 27 3.61 13.89 -10.24
N GLY A 28 2.59 14.56 -9.68
CA GLY A 28 2.66 15.22 -8.38
C GLY A 28 2.84 14.22 -7.24
N TYR A 29 2.02 13.16 -7.23
CA TYR A 29 2.16 12.08 -6.24
C TYR A 29 3.50 11.37 -6.34
N LEU A 30 4.00 11.13 -7.56
CA LEU A 30 5.32 10.53 -7.75
C LEU A 30 6.43 11.40 -7.15
N GLN A 31 6.35 12.73 -7.32
CA GLN A 31 7.29 13.65 -6.66
C GLN A 31 7.18 13.60 -5.14
N ILE A 32 5.97 13.53 -4.57
CA ILE A 32 5.75 13.41 -3.12
C ILE A 32 6.41 12.12 -2.61
N LEU A 33 6.18 10.98 -3.27
CA LEU A 33 6.76 9.70 -2.90
C LEU A 33 8.29 9.73 -2.93
N HIS A 34 8.89 10.34 -3.95
CA HIS A 34 10.36 10.46 -4.06
C HIS A 34 10.98 11.44 -3.07
N ARG A 35 10.30 12.54 -2.71
CA ARG A 35 10.81 13.54 -1.78
C ARG A 35 10.61 13.15 -0.32
N THR A 36 9.67 12.26 -0.03
CA THR A 36 9.38 11.83 1.32
C THR A 36 10.41 10.81 1.79
N ALA A 37 11.35 11.25 2.63
CA ALA A 37 12.47 10.42 3.10
C ALA A 37 12.07 9.10 3.81
N ARG A 38 10.83 9.00 4.27
CA ARG A 38 10.29 7.80 4.93
C ARG A 38 9.57 6.84 3.99
N LEU A 39 9.41 7.18 2.71
CA LEU A 39 8.79 6.33 1.71
C LEU A 39 9.86 5.81 0.75
N ARG A 40 9.84 4.52 0.47
CA ARG A 40 10.75 3.87 -0.48
C ARG A 40 9.97 3.01 -1.45
N ILE A 41 10.03 3.36 -2.74
CA ILE A 41 9.44 2.52 -3.79
C ILE A 41 10.30 1.26 -3.96
N VAL A 42 9.66 0.09 -3.94
CA VAL A 42 10.33 -1.21 -4.09
C VAL A 42 9.78 -1.95 -5.30
N PRO A 43 10.63 -2.33 -6.28
CA PRO A 43 10.19 -3.00 -7.48
C PRO A 43 9.87 -4.48 -7.24
N PHE A 44 8.96 -5.02 -8.04
CA PHE A 44 8.84 -6.47 -8.23
C PHE A 44 10.05 -7.00 -9.01
N GLY A 45 11.14 -7.32 -8.29
CA GLY A 45 12.39 -7.83 -8.85
C GLY A 45 12.50 -9.35 -8.82
N GLU A 46 13.64 -9.87 -9.29
CA GLU A 46 13.90 -11.32 -9.44
C GLU A 46 13.67 -12.12 -8.14
N ARG A 47 14.19 -11.63 -7.00
CA ARG A 47 14.02 -12.29 -5.70
C ARG A 47 12.53 -12.42 -5.34
N ALA A 48 11.74 -11.38 -5.54
CA ALA A 48 10.30 -11.40 -5.31
C ALA A 48 9.57 -12.32 -6.31
N ALA A 49 10.03 -12.40 -7.56
CA ALA A 49 9.48 -13.33 -8.54
C ALA A 49 9.72 -14.80 -8.17
N VAL A 50 10.92 -15.14 -7.66
CA VAL A 50 11.23 -16.48 -7.15
C VAL A 50 10.33 -16.81 -5.95
N GLU A 51 10.18 -15.89 -5.00
CA GLU A 51 9.32 -16.08 -3.84
C GLU A 51 7.85 -16.29 -4.25
N LEU A 52 7.34 -15.48 -5.18
CA LEU A 52 6.00 -15.62 -5.74
C LEU A 52 5.80 -16.99 -6.41
N ALA A 53 6.79 -17.48 -7.14
CA ALA A 53 6.72 -18.79 -7.78
C ALA A 53 6.62 -19.93 -6.75
N VAL A 54 7.39 -19.86 -5.66
CA VAL A 54 7.32 -20.82 -4.54
C VAL A 54 5.94 -20.81 -3.90
N MET A 55 5.42 -19.63 -3.55
CA MET A 55 4.08 -19.47 -2.98
C MET A 55 2.99 -20.00 -3.91
N THR A 56 3.10 -19.71 -5.21
CA THR A 56 2.12 -20.13 -6.22
C THR A 56 2.13 -21.65 -6.40
N ARG A 57 3.30 -22.28 -6.41
CA ARG A 57 3.42 -23.74 -6.48
C ARG A 57 2.77 -24.41 -5.26
N ALA A 58 3.03 -23.91 -4.07
CA ALA A 58 2.41 -24.44 -2.85
C ALA A 58 0.88 -24.30 -2.87
N ALA A 59 0.33 -23.20 -3.40
CA ALA A 59 -1.10 -23.03 -3.58
C ALA A 59 -1.70 -23.99 -4.63
N LEU A 60 -0.98 -24.24 -5.72
CA LEU A 60 -1.37 -25.23 -6.74
C LEU A 60 -1.43 -26.65 -6.18
N GLU A 61 -0.42 -27.06 -5.42
CA GLU A 61 -0.35 -28.38 -4.78
C GLU A 61 -1.50 -28.60 -3.79
N LYS A 62 -1.94 -27.54 -3.11
CA LYS A 62 -3.12 -27.56 -2.24
C LYS A 62 -4.46 -27.50 -2.99
N GLY A 63 -4.44 -27.25 -4.29
CA GLY A 63 -5.65 -27.05 -5.10
C GLY A 63 -6.39 -25.74 -4.83
N ASP A 64 -5.79 -24.81 -4.07
CA ASP A 64 -6.43 -23.55 -3.67
C ASP A 64 -5.61 -22.33 -4.09
N LEU A 65 -5.73 -21.98 -5.38
CA LEU A 65 -5.18 -20.75 -5.94
C LEU A 65 -5.90 -19.47 -5.49
N ARG A 66 -7.03 -19.59 -4.79
CA ARG A 66 -7.79 -18.44 -4.34
C ARG A 66 -7.61 -18.17 -2.86
N ALA A 67 -6.97 -19.06 -2.10
CA ALA A 67 -6.86 -18.94 -0.66
C ALA A 67 -8.24 -18.62 -0.03
N GLY A 68 -9.31 -19.23 -0.53
CA GLY A 68 -10.67 -18.95 -0.05
C GLY A 68 -11.31 -17.60 -0.42
N THR A 69 -10.66 -16.69 -1.16
CA THR A 69 -11.29 -15.41 -1.58
C THR A 69 -12.09 -15.51 -2.89
N SER A 70 -13.13 -14.67 -3.02
CA SER A 70 -13.89 -14.43 -4.25
C SER A 70 -13.22 -13.46 -5.23
N ALA A 71 -12.05 -12.91 -4.88
CA ALA A 71 -11.29 -11.95 -5.68
C ALA A 71 -11.00 -12.42 -7.11
N THR A 72 -10.84 -11.44 -8.01
CA THR A 72 -10.46 -11.72 -9.40
C THR A 72 -9.04 -12.29 -9.45
N ARG A 73 -8.75 -13.08 -10.49
CA ARG A 73 -7.39 -13.61 -10.69
C ARG A 73 -6.34 -12.52 -10.91
N ALA A 74 -6.74 -11.35 -11.40
CA ALA A 74 -5.84 -10.21 -11.57
C ALA A 74 -5.47 -9.60 -10.21
N LYS A 75 -6.47 -9.29 -9.37
CA LYS A 75 -6.27 -8.81 -8.00
C LYS A 75 -5.35 -9.74 -7.20
N LEU A 76 -5.69 -11.03 -7.19
CA LEU A 76 -4.90 -12.08 -6.52
C LEU A 76 -3.44 -12.17 -6.99
N LYS A 77 -3.13 -11.80 -8.24
CA LYS A 77 -1.74 -11.80 -8.72
C LYS A 77 -0.97 -10.62 -8.14
N PHE A 78 -1.58 -9.43 -8.09
CA PHE A 78 -0.95 -8.25 -7.52
C PHE A 78 -0.76 -8.38 -6.01
N ASP A 79 -1.76 -8.88 -5.28
CA ASP A 79 -1.65 -9.10 -3.84
C ASP A 79 -0.51 -10.06 -3.48
N ARG A 80 -0.38 -11.15 -4.26
CA ARG A 80 0.74 -12.08 -4.07
C ARG A 80 2.10 -11.48 -4.42
N GLN A 81 2.16 -10.56 -5.39
CA GLN A 81 3.40 -9.82 -5.67
C GLN A 81 3.77 -8.92 -4.49
N ILE A 82 2.80 -8.24 -3.87
CA ILE A 82 3.00 -7.40 -2.67
C ILE A 82 3.54 -8.25 -1.52
N ILE A 83 2.92 -9.39 -1.24
CA ILE A 83 3.38 -10.34 -0.20
C ILE A 83 4.79 -10.85 -0.49
N ALA A 84 5.08 -11.22 -1.73
CA ALA A 84 6.40 -11.70 -2.12
C ALA A 84 7.48 -10.62 -1.95
N ILE A 85 7.19 -9.37 -2.31
CA ILE A 85 8.08 -8.22 -2.07
C ILE A 85 8.32 -8.04 -0.57
N ALA A 86 7.27 -8.02 0.24
CA ALA A 86 7.37 -7.84 1.69
C ALA A 86 8.28 -8.91 2.32
N ARG A 87 8.09 -10.18 1.96
CA ARG A 87 8.91 -11.30 2.48
C ARG A 87 10.38 -11.19 2.08
N VAL A 88 10.66 -10.77 0.85
CA VAL A 88 12.02 -10.63 0.32
C VAL A 88 12.77 -9.45 0.93
N GLU A 89 12.06 -8.37 1.23
CA GLU A 89 12.59 -7.21 1.95
C GLU A 89 12.71 -7.45 3.47
N GLY A 90 12.21 -8.58 3.97
CA GLY A 90 12.28 -8.94 5.39
C GLY A 90 11.26 -8.22 6.27
N GLU A 91 10.22 -7.65 5.65
CA GLU A 91 9.14 -6.98 6.35
C GLU A 91 8.21 -7.98 7.04
N ARG A 92 7.61 -7.54 8.14
CA ARG A 92 6.68 -8.34 8.95
C ARG A 92 5.28 -7.76 9.04
N THR A 93 5.09 -6.55 8.52
CA THR A 93 3.83 -5.82 8.63
C THR A 93 3.46 -5.24 7.27
N ILE A 94 2.23 -5.48 6.85
CA ILE A 94 1.59 -4.82 5.72
C ILE A 94 0.45 -3.96 6.29
N TYR A 95 0.39 -2.69 5.89
CA TYR A 95 -0.75 -1.83 6.19
C TYR A 95 -1.70 -1.88 5.00
N SER A 96 -2.92 -2.39 5.21
CA SER A 96 -3.93 -2.49 4.17
C SER A 96 -5.32 -2.64 4.78
N ASP A 97 -6.30 -1.94 4.20
CA ASP A 97 -7.72 -2.12 4.51
C ASP A 97 -8.38 -3.20 3.64
N ASP A 98 -7.62 -3.81 2.70
CA ASP A 98 -8.12 -4.89 1.86
C ASP A 98 -8.20 -6.22 2.62
N GLY A 99 -9.42 -6.72 2.82
CA GLY A 99 -9.66 -7.99 3.50
C GLY A 99 -9.03 -9.20 2.79
N ASP A 100 -8.91 -9.16 1.46
CA ASP A 100 -8.29 -10.25 0.70
C ASP A 100 -6.79 -10.36 0.98
N MET A 101 -6.13 -9.23 1.29
CA MET A 101 -4.72 -9.21 1.68
C MET A 101 -4.51 -9.96 2.99
N LYS A 102 -5.42 -9.78 3.95
CA LYS A 102 -5.38 -10.49 5.24
C LYS A 102 -5.48 -12.00 5.03
N THR A 103 -6.47 -12.44 4.25
CA THR A 103 -6.65 -13.87 3.93
C THR A 103 -5.44 -14.46 3.19
N LEU A 104 -4.83 -13.72 2.26
CA LEU A 104 -3.63 -14.20 1.54
C LEU A 104 -2.37 -14.25 2.41
N ALA A 105 -2.28 -13.40 3.43
CA ALA A 105 -1.18 -13.40 4.39
C ALA A 105 -1.32 -14.50 5.46
N GLU A 106 -2.50 -15.11 5.60
CA GLU A 106 -2.73 -16.22 6.55
C GLU A 106 -1.75 -17.37 6.29
N GLY A 107 -1.10 -17.83 7.36
CA GLY A 107 -0.07 -18.87 7.29
C GLY A 107 1.31 -18.38 6.85
N THR A 108 1.51 -17.07 6.70
CA THR A 108 2.84 -16.46 6.58
C THR A 108 3.25 -15.77 7.89
N GLU A 109 4.48 -15.26 7.97
CA GLU A 109 4.95 -14.44 9.10
C GLU A 109 4.51 -12.97 9.02
N LEU A 110 3.75 -12.60 7.99
CA LEU A 110 3.27 -11.24 7.79
C LEU A 110 2.01 -10.97 8.61
N ASN A 111 2.01 -9.86 9.32
CA ASN A 111 0.84 -9.27 9.95
C ASN A 111 0.22 -8.22 9.03
N VAL A 112 -1.10 -8.26 8.84
CA VAL A 112 -1.83 -7.23 8.09
C VAL A 112 -2.58 -6.37 9.09
N ILE A 113 -2.24 -5.08 9.13
CA ILE A 113 -2.84 -4.09 10.04
C ILE A 113 -3.74 -3.16 9.21
N GLN A 114 -5.00 -3.04 9.61
CA GLN A 114 -5.93 -2.09 9.02
C GLN A 114 -5.70 -0.67 9.56
N THR A 115 -6.06 0.33 8.78
CA THR A 115 -5.94 1.75 9.19
C THR A 115 -6.73 2.03 10.46
N SER A 116 -7.88 1.36 10.63
CA SER A 116 -8.73 1.44 11.82
C SER A 116 -8.10 0.88 13.10
N GLU A 117 -7.07 0.03 12.98
CA GLU A 117 -6.35 -0.58 14.10
C GLU A 117 -5.15 0.25 14.56
N LEU A 118 -4.81 1.30 13.81
CA LEU A 118 -3.70 2.18 14.16
C LEU A 118 -4.01 2.98 15.42
N ALA A 119 -3.02 3.06 16.32
CA ALA A 119 -3.11 3.92 17.49
C ALA A 119 -3.34 5.38 17.05
N GLN A 120 -4.28 6.06 17.71
CA GLN A 120 -4.52 7.47 17.43
C GLN A 120 -3.22 8.26 17.61
N PRO A 121 -2.92 9.20 16.69
CA PRO A 121 -1.76 10.05 16.84
C PRO A 121 -1.86 10.81 18.16
N ASN A 122 -0.73 10.93 18.85
CA ASN A 122 -0.63 11.84 19.99
C ASN A 122 -0.97 13.27 19.52
N ALA A 123 -1.70 14.03 20.35
CA ALA A 123 -2.44 15.27 20.03
C ALA A 123 -1.68 16.46 19.40
N SER A 124 -0.46 16.27 18.91
CA SER A 124 0.30 17.21 18.08
C SER A 124 -0.02 17.03 16.60
N GLN A 125 -1.31 16.94 16.24
CA GLN A 125 -1.73 17.04 14.85
C GLN A 125 -1.73 18.53 14.50
N SER A 126 -0.91 18.92 13.52
CA SER A 126 -0.94 20.28 12.98
C SER A 126 -2.36 20.60 12.50
N GLU A 127 -2.80 21.84 12.65
CA GLU A 127 -4.07 22.28 12.05
C GLU A 127 -4.03 21.98 10.54
N LEU A 128 -5.08 21.31 10.06
CA LEU A 128 -5.28 21.08 8.64
C LEU A 128 -5.56 22.44 7.99
N LEU A 129 -4.55 23.00 7.32
CA LEU A 129 -4.69 24.16 6.44
C LEU A 129 -5.51 23.76 5.21
N PHE A 130 -6.81 23.62 5.38
CA PHE A 130 -7.77 23.78 4.29
C PHE A 130 -8.27 25.21 4.32
N ASP A 131 -7.40 26.15 3.93
CA ASP A 131 -7.88 27.47 3.51
C ASP A 131 -8.55 27.25 2.15
N VAL A 132 -9.86 27.01 2.20
CA VAL A 132 -10.72 27.24 1.06
C VAL A 132 -10.80 28.75 0.95
N ASP A 133 -10.07 29.33 -0.01
CA ASP A 133 -10.26 30.71 -0.42
C ASP A 133 -11.77 30.93 -0.55
N SER A 134 -12.31 31.75 0.35
CA SER A 134 -13.66 32.27 0.24
C SER A 134 -13.74 32.99 -1.10
N ALA A 135 -14.39 32.34 -2.07
CA ALA A 135 -14.79 32.98 -3.31
C ALA A 135 -15.45 34.30 -2.94
N GLN A 136 -14.82 35.41 -3.35
CA GLN A 136 -15.44 36.71 -3.30
C GLN A 136 -16.70 36.64 -4.17
N ASP A 137 -17.84 36.68 -3.50
CA ASP A 137 -19.14 36.95 -4.11
C ASP A 137 -19.13 38.43 -4.51
N ASP A 138 -18.53 38.73 -5.66
CA ASP A 138 -18.68 40.03 -6.31
C ASP A 138 -20.09 40.08 -6.91
N GLY A 139 -21.04 40.45 -6.04
CA GLY A 139 -22.35 40.92 -6.45
C GLY A 139 -22.20 42.24 -7.18
N ASP A 140 -22.11 42.17 -8.51
CA ASP A 140 -22.36 43.32 -9.38
C ASP A 140 -23.87 43.49 -9.57
N ASP A 141 -24.43 44.37 -8.76
CA ASP A 141 -25.70 45.05 -8.98
C ASP A 141 -25.51 46.08 -10.10
N TYR A 142 -26.11 45.87 -11.28
CA TYR A 142 -26.67 46.91 -12.19
C TYR A 142 -27.47 46.29 -13.35
#